data_AF-A0A3C2B4T9-F1
#
_entry.id   AF-A0A3C2B4T9-F1
#
_cell.length_a   1.000
_cell.length_b   1.000
_cell.length_c   1.000
_cell.angle_alpha   90.00
_cell.angle_beta   90.00
_cell.angle_gamma   90.00
#
_symmetry.space_group_name_H-M   'P 1'
#
loop_
_entity.id
_entity.type
_entity.pdbx_description
1 polymer ?
#
loop_
_entity_poly.entity_id
_entity_poly.type
_entity_poly.pdbx_seq_one_letter_code
_entity_poly.pdbx_strand_id
1 'polypeptide(L)'
;MRHLIVAGCVVIAALLAPAQPVSAHGGSEADLTSDYRTRITEVPDIDGLDVRTVGLDGTIRLSWTGAGTLVVAGYEGEPYLRFDDTGVAVNTRSPAAYLNQDRYANTEIPADADPTAEPNWQPTAAGTTYEWHDHRTHWMSTTLPPQAQQDPDRSHLIIERWEIPLDIEGTITVVAGDLTGAPAPPLWP
;
A
#
# COMPACT_ATOMS: atom_id res chain seq x y z
N MET A 1 14.38 -68.76 -9.94
CA MET A 1 15.01 -67.54 -10.49
C MET A 1 14.15 -67.03 -11.63
N ARG A 2 14.06 -65.71 -11.76
CA ARG A 2 13.38 -64.89 -12.80
C ARG A 2 11.99 -64.39 -12.40
N HIS A 3 12.06 -63.23 -11.75
CA HIS A 3 10.99 -62.27 -11.49
C HIS A 3 10.53 -61.63 -12.79
N LEU A 4 9.22 -61.42 -12.97
CA LEU A 4 8.68 -60.39 -13.86
C LEU A 4 7.48 -59.76 -13.16
N ILE A 5 7.74 -58.62 -12.52
CA ILE A 5 6.75 -57.72 -11.95
C ILE A 5 6.19 -56.90 -13.12
N VAL A 6 4.89 -57.00 -13.37
CA VAL A 6 4.17 -56.11 -14.28
C VAL A 6 3.90 -54.81 -13.53
N ALA A 7 4.70 -53.77 -13.81
CA ALA A 7 4.46 -52.43 -13.31
C ALA A 7 3.32 -51.79 -14.12
N GLY A 8 2.15 -51.64 -13.50
CA GLY A 8 1.03 -50.90 -14.05
C GLY A 8 1.29 -49.39 -13.96
N CYS A 9 1.36 -48.71 -15.10
CA CYS A 9 1.35 -47.25 -15.18
C CYS A 9 -0.06 -46.74 -14.83
N VAL A 10 -0.25 -46.21 -13.61
CA VAL A 10 -1.39 -45.35 -13.31
C VAL A 10 -1.05 -43.95 -13.82
N VAL A 11 -1.64 -43.55 -14.94
CA VAL A 11 -1.60 -42.18 -15.42
C VAL A 11 -2.62 -41.38 -14.60
N ILE A 12 -2.13 -40.62 -13.63
CA ILE A 12 -2.94 -39.59 -12.96
C ILE A 12 -3.01 -38.40 -13.92
N ALA A 13 -4.12 -38.27 -14.64
CA ALA A 13 -4.43 -37.08 -15.41
C ALA A 13 -4.76 -35.94 -14.44
N ALA A 14 -3.77 -35.11 -14.11
CA ALA A 14 -4.01 -33.86 -13.40
C ALA A 14 -4.79 -32.92 -14.33
N LEU A 15 -6.07 -32.69 -14.02
CA LEU A 15 -6.87 -31.64 -14.63
C LEU A 15 -6.24 -30.29 -14.29
N LEU A 16 -5.51 -29.74 -15.25
CA LEU A 16 -5.02 -28.36 -15.24
C LEU A 16 -6.24 -27.43 -15.37
N ALA A 17 -6.81 -27.03 -14.23
CA ALA A 17 -7.68 -25.86 -14.20
C ALA A 17 -6.85 -24.62 -14.55
N PRO A 18 -7.32 -23.72 -15.44
CA PRO A 18 -6.61 -22.47 -15.68
C PRO A 18 -6.61 -21.66 -14.39
N ALA A 19 -5.42 -21.36 -13.87
CA ALA A 19 -5.28 -20.38 -12.82
C ALA A 19 -5.96 -19.09 -13.29
N GLN A 20 -6.99 -18.65 -12.57
CA GLN A 20 -7.60 -17.34 -12.81
C GLN A 20 -6.47 -16.30 -12.64
N PRO A 21 -6.37 -15.29 -13.51
CA PRO A 21 -5.44 -14.21 -13.29
C PRO A 21 -5.75 -13.61 -11.91
N VAL A 22 -4.82 -13.76 -10.98
CA VAL A 22 -4.79 -12.89 -9.81
C VAL A 22 -4.44 -11.52 -10.37
N SER A 23 -5.34 -10.55 -10.21
CA SER A 23 -5.02 -9.14 -10.42
C SER A 23 -3.94 -8.75 -9.41
N ALA A 24 -2.68 -8.89 -9.81
CA ALA A 24 -1.64 -8.02 -9.32
C ALA A 24 -2.05 -6.61 -9.78
N HIS A 25 -2.20 -5.67 -8.86
CA HIS A 25 -2.57 -4.30 -9.18
C HIS A 25 -1.49 -3.71 -10.09
N GLY A 26 -1.73 -3.77 -11.41
CA GLY A 26 -0.81 -3.34 -12.43
C GLY A 26 -0.92 -1.84 -12.60
N GLY A 27 -0.11 -1.08 -11.85
CA GLY A 27 0.22 0.29 -12.23
C GLY A 27 0.86 0.29 -13.62
N SER A 28 0.42 1.20 -14.49
CA SER A 28 1.00 1.37 -15.83
C SER A 28 2.48 1.77 -15.71
N GLU A 29 3.33 1.39 -16.69
CA GLU A 29 4.76 1.73 -16.73
C GLU A 29 5.07 3.23 -16.57
N ALA A 30 4.09 4.11 -16.76
CA ALA A 30 4.20 5.56 -16.52
C ALA A 30 4.39 5.93 -15.03
N ASP A 31 4.06 5.06 -14.08
CA ASP A 31 4.34 5.26 -12.64
C ASP A 31 5.81 4.98 -12.26
N LEU A 32 6.61 4.43 -13.18
CA LEU A 32 8.01 4.04 -12.92
C LEU A 32 9.02 5.19 -13.10
N THR A 33 8.59 6.37 -13.56
CA THR A 33 9.46 7.55 -13.73
C THR A 33 8.96 8.75 -12.94
N SER A 34 8.52 8.53 -11.71
CA SER A 34 8.20 9.62 -10.79
C SER A 34 9.48 10.39 -10.41
N ASP A 35 9.53 11.68 -10.72
CA ASP A 35 10.55 12.58 -10.18
C ASP A 35 10.37 12.80 -8.66
N TYR A 36 9.26 12.33 -8.09
CA TYR A 36 9.01 12.39 -6.65
C TYR A 36 9.56 11.17 -5.94
N ARG A 37 10.10 11.42 -4.74
CA ARG A 37 10.62 10.40 -3.84
C ARG A 37 10.01 10.55 -2.45
N THR A 38 9.16 9.59 -2.09
CA THR A 38 8.63 9.40 -0.74
C THR A 38 9.72 8.79 0.14
N ARG A 39 9.96 9.39 1.30
CA ARG A 39 10.92 8.89 2.29
C ARG A 39 10.24 8.77 3.65
N ILE A 40 10.36 7.61 4.26
CA ILE A 40 10.01 7.43 5.67
C ILE A 40 11.20 7.95 6.49
N THR A 41 10.93 8.89 7.40
CA THR A 41 11.95 9.47 8.29
C THR A 41 11.77 9.04 9.73
N GLU A 42 10.58 8.55 10.08
CA GLU A 42 10.23 8.13 11.43
C GLU A 42 9.32 6.89 11.38
N VAL A 43 9.76 5.83 12.05
CA VAL A 43 8.94 4.64 12.35
C VAL A 43 9.02 4.42 13.86
N PRO A 44 7.89 4.23 14.56
CA PRO A 44 7.89 3.89 15.97
C PRO A 44 8.69 2.63 16.24
N ASP A 45 9.55 2.65 17.26
CA ASP A 45 10.33 1.49 17.69
C ASP A 45 9.44 0.52 18.47
N ILE A 46 8.72 -0.33 17.74
CA ILE A 46 7.73 -1.27 18.27
C ILE A 46 8.03 -2.66 17.71
N ASP A 47 8.15 -3.64 18.61
CA ASP A 47 8.41 -5.03 18.24
C ASP A 47 7.35 -5.55 17.27
N GLY A 48 7.82 -6.02 16.11
CA GLY A 48 6.99 -6.62 15.07
C GLY A 48 6.38 -5.63 14.07
N LEU A 49 6.61 -4.32 14.20
CA LEU A 49 6.27 -3.31 13.21
C LEU A 49 7.42 -3.12 12.21
N ASP A 50 7.16 -3.34 10.92
CA ASP A 50 8.05 -2.96 9.82
C ASP A 50 7.26 -2.10 8.83
N VAL A 51 7.79 -0.92 8.51
CA VAL A 51 7.18 0.01 7.54
C VAL A 51 8.24 0.53 6.59
N ARG A 52 7.97 0.43 5.30
CA ARG A 52 8.89 0.86 4.24
C ARG A 52 8.14 1.31 3.00
N THR A 53 8.79 2.14 2.20
CA THR A 53 8.35 2.36 0.82
C THR A 53 8.83 1.21 -0.05
N VAL A 54 8.01 0.80 -1.01
CA VAL A 54 8.33 -0.18 -2.06
C VAL A 54 8.04 0.43 -3.42
N GLY A 55 8.79 0.01 -4.45
CA GLY A 55 8.67 0.58 -5.79
C GLY A 55 9.21 2.01 -5.91
N LEU A 56 9.06 2.59 -7.11
CA LEU A 56 9.42 3.99 -7.41
C LEU A 56 8.22 4.94 -7.26
N ASP A 57 7.02 4.39 -7.13
CA ASP A 57 5.75 5.10 -7.03
C ASP A 57 5.41 5.57 -5.60
N GLY A 58 6.23 5.17 -4.62
CA GLY A 58 6.08 5.54 -3.21
C GLY A 58 5.12 4.66 -2.42
N THR A 59 4.73 3.49 -2.94
CA THR A 59 3.84 2.55 -2.26
C THR A 59 4.31 2.26 -0.83
N ILE A 60 3.40 2.36 0.14
CA ILE A 60 3.68 2.03 1.53
C ILE A 60 3.44 0.54 1.73
N ARG A 61 4.44 -0.15 2.29
CA ARG A 61 4.33 -1.51 2.80
C ARG A 61 4.39 -1.46 4.33
N LEU A 62 3.36 -1.98 4.98
CA LEU A 62 3.35 -2.23 6.42
C LEU A 62 3.27 -3.73 6.69
N SER A 63 4.13 -4.23 7.58
CA SER A 63 4.05 -5.57 8.13
C SER A 63 3.88 -5.51 9.64
N TRP A 64 2.98 -6.33 10.16
CA TRP A 64 2.71 -6.46 11.59
C TRP A 64 2.83 -7.91 12.03
N THR A 65 3.77 -8.17 12.94
CA THR A 65 4.00 -9.48 13.57
C THR A 65 4.04 -9.39 15.10
N GLY A 66 3.72 -8.21 15.64
CA GLY A 66 3.62 -7.97 17.06
C GLY A 66 2.36 -8.59 17.66
N ALA A 67 2.22 -8.47 18.98
CA ALA A 67 1.05 -8.96 19.71
C ALA A 67 -0.08 -7.92 19.68
N GLY A 68 -1.33 -8.39 19.55
CA GLY A 68 -2.51 -7.54 19.54
C GLY A 68 -2.83 -6.96 18.17
N THR A 69 -3.74 -5.99 18.18
CA THR A 69 -4.33 -5.37 17.00
C THR A 69 -3.63 -4.06 16.69
N LEU A 70 -3.15 -3.93 15.46
CA LEU A 70 -2.73 -2.66 14.88
C LEU A 70 -3.78 -2.19 13.88
N VAL A 71 -4.22 -0.94 14.01
CA VAL A 71 -5.12 -0.27 13.09
C VAL A 71 -4.41 0.89 12.43
N VAL A 72 -4.49 0.97 11.10
CA VAL A 72 -4.08 2.16 10.34
C VAL A 72 -5.28 3.07 10.20
N ALA A 73 -5.13 4.35 10.53
CA ALA A 73 -6.18 5.34 10.35
C ALA A 73 -6.29 5.80 8.89
N GLY A 74 -7.54 5.92 8.42
CA GLY A 74 -7.92 6.56 7.17
C GLY A 74 -7.83 8.08 7.25
N TYR A 75 -8.34 8.75 6.22
CA TYR A 75 -8.11 10.19 6.03
C TYR A 75 -8.96 11.07 6.95
N GLU A 76 -10.04 10.55 7.51
CA GLU A 76 -10.90 11.23 8.47
C GLU A 76 -10.68 10.72 9.90
N GLY A 77 -9.63 9.92 10.12
CA GLY A 77 -9.29 9.31 11.41
C GLY A 77 -10.05 8.01 11.70
N GLU A 78 -10.84 7.52 10.76
CA GLU A 78 -11.57 6.27 10.85
C GLU A 78 -10.65 5.05 10.71
N PRO A 79 -11.00 3.87 11.25
CA PRO A 79 -10.22 2.65 11.01
C PRO A 79 -10.21 2.28 9.52
N TYR A 80 -9.03 2.18 8.90
CA TYR A 80 -8.89 1.80 7.49
C TYR A 80 -8.39 0.36 7.32
N LEU A 81 -7.20 0.06 7.83
CA LEU A 81 -6.63 -1.29 7.82
C LEU A 81 -6.55 -1.82 9.25
N ARG A 82 -6.74 -3.12 9.42
CA ARG A 82 -6.54 -3.82 10.68
C ARG A 82 -5.60 -5.00 10.47
N PHE A 83 -4.62 -5.13 11.35
CA PHE A 83 -3.66 -6.22 11.40
C PHE A 83 -3.77 -6.91 12.76
N ASP A 84 -3.98 -8.22 12.76
CA ASP A 84 -4.00 -9.03 13.97
C ASP A 84 -3.56 -10.49 13.67
N ASP A 85 -3.82 -11.41 14.60
CA ASP A 85 -3.49 -12.84 14.46
C ASP A 85 -4.27 -13.56 13.34
N THR A 86 -5.35 -12.96 12.85
CA THR A 86 -6.12 -13.45 11.70
C THR A 86 -5.61 -12.94 10.36
N GLY A 87 -4.69 -11.96 10.38
CA GLY A 87 -4.07 -11.33 9.22
C GLY A 87 -4.57 -9.91 8.98
N VAL A 88 -4.43 -9.43 7.74
CA VAL A 88 -4.87 -8.07 7.36
C VAL A 88 -6.31 -8.06 6.88
N ALA A 89 -7.11 -7.12 7.38
CA ALA A 89 -8.43 -6.79 6.88
C ALA A 89 -8.56 -5.29 6.51
N VAL A 90 -9.36 -5.00 5.50
CA VAL A 90 -9.71 -3.64 5.05
C VAL A 90 -11.11 -3.30 5.54
N ASN A 91 -11.31 -2.12 6.11
CA ASN A 91 -12.64 -1.62 6.46
C ASN A 91 -13.34 -1.05 5.22
N THR A 92 -14.40 -1.70 4.73
CA THR A 92 -15.16 -1.18 3.57
C THR A 92 -16.04 0.03 3.90
N ARG A 93 -16.15 0.41 5.19
CA ARG A 93 -16.78 1.67 5.62
C ARG A 93 -15.82 2.86 5.55
N SER A 94 -14.52 2.63 5.47
CA SER A 94 -13.55 3.72 5.34
C SER A 94 -13.51 4.23 3.89
N PRO A 95 -13.67 5.54 3.65
CA PRO A 95 -13.41 6.15 2.33
C PRO A 95 -12.03 5.80 1.76
N ALA A 96 -11.01 5.63 2.63
CA ALA A 96 -9.66 5.28 2.22
C ALA A 96 -9.57 3.93 1.47
N ALA A 97 -10.49 2.99 1.71
CA ALA A 97 -10.56 1.73 0.99
C ALA A 97 -10.80 1.88 -0.52
N TYR A 98 -11.43 2.98 -0.91
CA TYR A 98 -11.76 3.30 -2.30
C TYR A 98 -10.78 4.34 -2.85
N LEU A 99 -10.52 5.41 -2.10
CA LEU A 99 -9.62 6.48 -2.50
C LEU A 99 -8.23 5.94 -2.90
N ASN A 100 -7.68 4.98 -2.15
CA ASN A 100 -6.35 4.42 -2.40
C ASN A 100 -6.25 3.51 -3.64
N GLN A 101 -7.38 3.21 -4.29
CA GLN A 101 -7.39 2.42 -5.52
C GLN A 101 -7.03 3.25 -6.75
N ASP A 102 -7.14 4.58 -6.67
CA ASP A 102 -6.75 5.49 -7.73
C ASP A 102 -5.71 6.49 -7.21
N ARG A 103 -4.63 6.67 -7.96
CA ARG A 103 -3.54 7.57 -7.59
C ARG A 103 -4.00 8.99 -7.30
N TYR A 104 -5.05 9.48 -7.96
CA TYR A 104 -5.51 10.86 -7.82
C TYR A 104 -6.91 10.95 -7.22
N ALA A 105 -7.37 9.88 -6.54
CA ALA A 105 -8.71 9.80 -5.97
C ALA A 105 -9.86 9.98 -7.00
N ASN A 106 -9.62 9.68 -8.28
CA ASN A 106 -10.64 9.75 -9.33
C ASN A 106 -11.57 8.53 -9.30
N THR A 107 -12.22 8.30 -8.17
CA THR A 107 -13.14 7.20 -7.96
C THR A 107 -14.41 7.68 -7.28
N GLU A 108 -15.52 7.02 -7.58
CA GLU A 108 -16.74 7.18 -6.79
C GLU A 108 -16.58 6.44 -5.46
N ILE A 109 -16.91 7.12 -4.36
CA ILE A 109 -16.95 6.53 -3.03
C ILE A 109 -18.40 6.07 -2.80
N PRO A 110 -18.64 4.79 -2.46
CA PRO A 110 -19.97 4.31 -2.13
C PRO A 110 -20.59 5.11 -0.98
N ALA A 111 -21.90 5.38 -1.04
CA ALA A 111 -22.59 6.16 -0.02
C ALA A 111 -22.57 5.52 1.38
N ASP A 112 -22.31 4.21 1.46
CA ASP A 112 -22.21 3.45 2.70
C ASP A 112 -20.76 3.36 3.23
N ALA A 113 -19.78 3.91 2.51
CA ALA A 113 -18.44 4.19 3.00
C ALA A 113 -18.47 5.44 3.91
N ASP A 114 -19.08 5.27 5.08
CA ASP A 114 -19.25 6.29 6.10
C ASP A 114 -18.12 6.18 7.15
N PRO A 115 -17.23 7.19 7.28
CA PRO A 115 -16.11 7.16 8.22
C PRO A 115 -16.56 7.16 9.69
N THR A 116 -17.83 7.48 9.97
CA THR A 116 -18.41 7.46 11.32
C THR A 116 -19.13 6.16 11.66
N ALA A 117 -19.33 5.28 10.67
CA ALA A 117 -19.98 3.99 10.88
C ALA A 117 -19.06 2.97 11.55
N GLU A 118 -19.65 1.97 12.20
CA GLU A 118 -18.89 0.83 12.72
C GLU A 118 -18.13 0.11 11.58
N PRO A 119 -16.83 -0.22 11.76
CA PRO A 119 -16.05 -0.86 10.73
C PRO A 119 -16.65 -2.17 10.20
N ASN A 120 -16.63 -2.34 8.88
CA ASN A 120 -16.94 -3.59 8.21
C ASN A 120 -15.65 -4.20 7.64
N TRP A 121 -15.03 -5.08 8.42
CA TRP A 121 -13.75 -5.70 8.08
C TRP A 121 -13.91 -6.78 7.01
N GLN A 122 -13.22 -6.62 5.88
CA GLN A 122 -13.08 -7.64 4.84
C GLN A 122 -11.65 -8.19 4.85
N PRO A 123 -11.47 -9.51 5.05
CA PRO A 123 -10.14 -10.11 5.09
C PRO A 123 -9.46 -10.02 3.72
N THR A 124 -8.14 -9.88 3.74
CA THR A 124 -7.31 -9.85 2.55
C THR A 124 -6.51 -11.15 2.43
N ALA A 125 -5.91 -11.40 1.26
CA ALA A 125 -4.98 -12.52 1.09
C ALA A 125 -3.55 -12.20 1.56
N ALA A 126 -3.35 -11.08 2.25
CA ALA A 126 -2.05 -10.44 2.41
C ALA A 126 -1.21 -10.97 3.61
N GLY A 127 -1.70 -11.99 4.32
CA GLY A 127 -1.02 -12.54 5.49
C GLY A 127 -0.84 -11.47 6.56
N THR A 128 0.40 -11.14 6.92
CA THR A 128 0.76 -10.12 7.92
C THR A 128 1.21 -8.79 7.29
N THR A 129 1.20 -8.67 5.96
CA THR A 129 1.77 -7.53 5.23
C THR A 129 0.76 -6.94 4.29
N TYR A 130 0.65 -5.62 4.19
CA TYR A 130 -0.20 -4.96 3.23
C TYR A 130 0.55 -3.83 2.51
N GLU A 131 0.23 -3.64 1.24
CA GLU A 131 0.77 -2.59 0.39
C GLU A 131 -0.36 -1.72 -0.13
N TRP A 132 -0.21 -0.40 -0.07
CA TRP A 132 -1.17 0.53 -0.62
C TRP A 132 -0.53 1.86 -1.06
N HIS A 133 -1.21 2.56 -1.96
CA HIS A 133 -0.87 3.91 -2.35
C HIS A 133 -1.52 4.88 -1.35
N ASP A 134 -0.72 5.44 -0.44
CA ASP A 134 -1.22 6.39 0.56
C ASP A 134 -1.13 7.83 0.05
N HIS A 135 -2.28 8.48 -0.13
CA HIS A 135 -2.37 9.84 -0.67
C HIS A 135 -1.72 10.90 0.21
N ARG A 136 -1.44 10.62 1.49
CA ARG A 136 -0.67 11.53 2.36
C ARG A 136 0.80 11.61 1.97
N THR A 137 1.31 10.58 1.29
CA THR A 137 2.74 10.35 1.08
C THR A 137 3.26 10.77 -0.29
N HIS A 138 2.38 11.22 -1.19
CA HIS A 138 2.75 11.64 -2.53
C HIS A 138 1.98 12.88 -2.98
N TRP A 139 2.40 13.43 -4.12
CA TRP A 139 1.74 14.60 -4.72
C TRP A 139 0.47 14.19 -5.45
N MET A 140 -0.68 14.79 -5.08
CA MET A 140 -2.02 14.42 -5.54
C MET A 140 -2.50 15.19 -6.79
N SER A 141 -1.60 15.85 -7.52
CA SER A 141 -1.95 16.59 -8.74
C SER A 141 -1.08 16.16 -9.91
N THR A 142 -1.68 16.17 -11.10
CA THR A 142 -0.95 16.06 -12.36
C THR A 142 -0.22 17.35 -12.74
N THR A 143 -0.51 18.46 -12.05
CA THR A 143 0.22 19.73 -12.20
C THR A 143 1.40 19.75 -11.25
N LEU A 144 2.57 20.25 -11.69
CA LEU A 144 3.75 20.37 -10.84
C LEU A 144 3.47 21.20 -9.56
N PRO A 145 4.08 20.88 -8.42
CA PRO A 145 4.07 21.73 -7.23
C PRO A 145 4.56 23.14 -7.54
N PRO A 146 4.04 24.19 -6.88
CA PRO A 146 4.42 25.58 -7.16
C PRO A 146 5.93 25.84 -7.10
N GLN A 147 6.65 25.19 -6.18
CA GLN A 147 8.10 25.32 -6.02
C GLN A 147 8.86 24.76 -7.23
N ALA A 148 8.42 23.60 -7.75
CA ALA A 148 9.00 22.98 -8.93
C ALA A 148 8.66 23.75 -10.22
N GLN A 149 7.53 24.45 -10.27
CA GLN A 149 7.22 25.37 -11.38
C GLN A 149 8.12 26.61 -11.39
N GLN A 150 8.49 27.11 -10.21
CA GLN A 150 9.30 28.33 -10.07
C GLN A 150 10.80 28.09 -10.35
N ASP A 151 11.31 26.89 -10.02
CA ASP A 151 12.73 26.55 -10.10
C ASP A 151 12.89 25.08 -10.55
N PRO A 152 12.61 24.77 -11.83
CA PRO A 152 12.51 23.38 -12.33
C PRO A 152 13.84 22.62 -12.33
N ASP A 153 14.96 23.33 -12.25
CA ASP A 153 16.31 22.77 -12.31
C ASP A 153 16.86 22.38 -10.93
N ARG A 154 16.03 22.50 -9.87
CA ARG A 154 16.41 22.16 -8.50
C ARG A 154 15.52 21.10 -7.88
N SER A 155 16.11 20.38 -6.92
CA SER A 155 15.35 19.52 -6.01
C SER A 155 14.57 20.34 -5.00
N HIS A 156 13.36 19.88 -4.70
CA HIS A 156 12.43 20.56 -3.80
C HIS A 156 11.92 19.63 -2.71
N LEU A 157 11.73 20.17 -1.51
CA LEU A 157 10.90 19.54 -0.49
C LEU A 157 9.44 19.90 -0.79
N ILE A 158 8.65 18.90 -1.20
CA ILE A 158 7.26 19.09 -1.63
C ILE A 158 6.31 18.96 -0.44
N ILE A 159 6.53 17.93 0.39
CA ILE A 159 5.83 17.73 1.65
C ILE A 159 6.89 17.67 2.74
N GLU A 160 6.87 18.64 3.64
CA GLU A 160 7.84 18.71 4.75
C GLU A 160 7.65 17.57 5.74
N ARG A 161 6.38 17.30 6.09
CA ARG A 161 6.01 16.19 6.95
C ARG A 161 4.65 15.65 6.55
N TRP A 162 4.59 14.37 6.24
CA TRP A 162 3.36 13.58 6.20
C TRP A 162 3.36 12.61 7.37
N GLU A 163 2.18 12.20 7.80
CA GLU A 163 1.99 11.26 8.90
C GLU A 163 0.91 10.24 8.56
N ILE A 164 1.14 8.97 8.91
CA ILE A 164 0.15 7.89 8.90
C ILE A 164 -0.09 7.48 10.35
N PRO A 165 -1.23 7.83 10.95
CA PRO A 165 -1.54 7.43 12.32
C PRO A 165 -1.81 5.93 12.40
N LEU A 166 -1.23 5.34 13.44
CA LEU A 166 -1.43 3.95 13.84
C LEU A 166 -2.04 3.92 15.24
N ASP A 167 -3.00 3.04 15.46
CA ASP A 167 -3.52 2.69 16.78
C ASP A 167 -3.12 1.24 17.10
N ILE A 168 -2.36 1.05 18.16
CA ILE A 168 -1.95 -0.27 18.63
C ILE A 168 -2.54 -0.47 20.02
N GLU A 169 -3.60 -1.27 20.11
CA GLU A 169 -4.33 -1.57 21.36
C GLU A 169 -4.73 -0.29 22.16
N GLY A 170 -5.17 0.76 21.46
CA GLY A 170 -5.58 2.04 22.04
C GLY A 170 -4.44 3.05 22.19
N THR A 171 -3.20 2.70 21.85
CA THR A 171 -2.05 3.61 21.87
C THR A 171 -1.83 4.20 20.49
N ILE A 172 -2.06 5.51 20.36
CA ILE A 172 -1.85 6.24 19.11
C ILE A 172 -0.37 6.56 18.92
N THR A 173 0.15 6.21 17.75
CA THR A 173 1.49 6.57 17.28
C THR A 173 1.44 6.94 15.79
N VAL A 174 2.56 7.35 15.19
CA VAL A 174 2.60 7.78 13.78
C VAL A 174 3.82 7.22 13.07
N VAL A 175 3.64 6.83 11.81
CA VAL A 175 4.74 6.75 10.85
C VAL A 175 4.82 8.10 10.17
N ALA A 176 6.02 8.68 10.05
CA ALA A 176 6.18 9.97 9.40
C ALA A 176 7.31 9.97 8.37
N GLY A 177 7.24 10.94 7.49
CA GLY A 177 8.19 11.09 6.41
C GLY A 177 8.05 12.39 5.66
N ASP A 178 8.75 12.47 4.54
CA ASP A 178 8.70 13.61 3.64
C ASP A 178 8.55 13.18 2.18
N LEU A 179 8.22 14.15 1.33
CA LEU A 179 8.20 14.00 -0.13
C LEU A 179 9.15 15.00 -0.74
N THR A 180 10.11 14.50 -1.51
CA THR A 180 11.01 15.34 -2.30
C THR A 180 10.71 15.21 -3.79
N GLY A 181 10.95 16.25 -4.57
CA GLY A 181 10.92 16.24 -6.02
C GLY A 181 12.34 16.45 -6.57
N ALA A 182 12.76 15.62 -7.51
CA ALA A 182 13.96 15.81 -8.31
C ALA A 182 13.73 16.90 -9.37
N PRO A 183 14.80 17.57 -9.84
CA PRO A 183 14.69 18.44 -11.01
C PRO A 183 14.27 17.63 -12.23
N ALA A 184 13.60 18.29 -13.17
CA ALA A 184 13.26 17.67 -14.45
C ALA A 184 14.55 17.16 -15.13
N PRO A 185 14.53 15.98 -15.77
CA PRO A 185 15.69 15.51 -16.51
C PRO A 185 16.04 16.52 -17.63
N PRO A 186 17.34 16.75 -17.91
CA PRO A 186 17.74 17.68 -18.95
C PRO A 186 17.15 17.25 -20.30
N LEU A 187 16.67 18.21 -21.08
CA LEU A 187 15.95 17.91 -22.33
C LEU A 187 16.84 17.21 -23.38
N TRP A 188 18.18 17.30 -23.29
CA TRP A 188 19.17 16.57 -24.11
C TRP A 188 20.52 16.39 -23.36
N PRO A 189 21.36 15.39 -23.73
CA PRO A 189 22.74 15.28 -23.24
C PRO A 189 23.68 16.36 -23.79
#